data_AF-A0A453NLW9-F1
#
_entry.id   AF-A0A453NLW9-F1
#
_cell.length_a   1.000
_cell.length_b   1.000
_cell.length_c   1.000
_cell.angle_alpha   90.00
_cell.angle_beta   90.00
_cell.angle_gamma   90.00
#
_symmetry.space_group_name_H-M   'P 1'
#
loop_
_entity.id
_entity.type
_entity.pdbx_description
1 polymer ?
#
loop_
_entity_poly.entity_id
_entity_poly.type
_entity_poly.pdbx_seq_one_letter_code
_entity_poly.pdbx_strand_id
1 'polypeptide(L)'
;MCCQEANEKFQQLQKVISILGDQEKRALYDETGITDDDALVGEAADNLQAYFRTVYRKVTEADIEEFEAKYRGSDSEKKDLKELYTKFKGNMNRLFCSMICSDAKLDSHRFKDIIDQAIAEGEVKSTKVYAKWAKKISEIEPPTNPLERRVKKKKSQESDLILAISQRREQRKERFDSVLSSIMSKCDDNKAGSSEPTEEEFERARQRLEKKRTKGRKWYES
;
A
#
# COMPACT_ATOMS: atom_id res chain seq x y z
N MET A 1 30.50 -29.98 6.77
CA MET A 1 29.15 -29.37 6.70
C MET A 1 29.18 -27.93 6.17
N CYS A 2 30.09 -27.05 6.60
CA CYS A 2 30.10 -25.62 6.18
C CYS A 2 30.24 -25.35 4.66
N CYS A 3 31.00 -26.19 3.92
CA CYS A 3 31.27 -25.92 2.49
C CYS A 3 30.08 -26.20 1.55
N GLN A 4 29.20 -27.14 1.92
CA GLN A 4 28.00 -27.44 1.11
C GLN A 4 26.98 -26.32 1.24
N GLU A 5 26.73 -25.84 2.46
CA GLU A 5 25.83 -24.71 2.72
C GLU A 5 26.28 -23.42 2.02
N ALA A 6 27.60 -23.17 1.95
CA ALA A 6 28.14 -22.00 1.25
C ALA A 6 27.90 -22.07 -0.27
N ASN A 7 28.07 -23.25 -0.88
CA ASN A 7 27.80 -23.45 -2.31
C ASN A 7 26.31 -23.33 -2.65
N GLU A 8 25.42 -23.87 -1.80
CA GLU A 8 23.97 -23.75 -1.98
C GLU A 8 23.52 -22.28 -1.94
N LYS A 9 24.03 -21.50 -0.97
CA LYS A 9 23.74 -20.06 -0.87
C LYS A 9 24.27 -19.29 -2.07
N PHE A 10 25.45 -19.66 -2.58
CA PHE A 10 26.02 -19.04 -3.77
C PHE A 10 25.16 -19.32 -5.02
N GLN A 11 24.70 -20.55 -5.21
CA GLN A 11 23.79 -20.91 -6.30
C GLN A 11 22.45 -20.15 -6.20
N GLN A 12 21.90 -19.99 -4.99
CA GLN A 12 20.68 -19.19 -4.78
C GLN A 12 20.90 -17.72 -5.13
N LEU A 13 22.03 -17.13 -4.75
CA LEU A 13 22.36 -15.75 -5.10
C LEU A 13 22.52 -15.57 -6.61
N GLN A 14 23.14 -16.52 -7.30
CA GLN A 14 23.25 -16.49 -8.77
C GLN A 14 21.87 -16.51 -9.43
N LYS A 15 20.93 -17.33 -8.93
CA LYS A 15 19.54 -17.35 -9.42
C LYS A 15 18.82 -16.02 -9.21
N VAL A 16 18.94 -15.43 -8.02
CA VAL A 16 18.35 -14.11 -7.72
C VAL A 16 18.91 -13.04 -8.67
N ILE A 17 20.22 -13.05 -8.94
CA ILE A 17 20.85 -12.12 -9.87
C ILE A 17 20.38 -12.36 -11.31
N SER A 18 20.22 -13.61 -11.73
CA SER A 18 19.69 -13.98 -13.06
C SER A 18 18.28 -13.42 -13.29
N ILE A 19 17.40 -13.50 -12.27
CA ILE A 19 16.02 -13.02 -12.36
C ILE A 19 15.94 -11.49 -12.25
N LEU A 20 16.64 -10.89 -11.27
CA LEU A 20 16.55 -9.45 -11.02
C LEU A 20 17.40 -8.60 -11.97
N GLY A 21 18.40 -9.20 -12.60
CA GLY A 21 19.30 -8.54 -13.55
C GLY A 21 18.70 -8.35 -14.94
N ASP A 22 17.74 -9.20 -15.34
CA ASP A 22 17.03 -9.10 -16.61
C ASP A 22 15.69 -8.36 -16.41
N GLN A 23 15.45 -7.31 -17.20
CA GLN A 23 14.27 -6.47 -17.06
C GLN A 23 12.97 -7.21 -17.36
N GLU A 24 12.98 -8.16 -18.31
CA GLU A 24 11.82 -8.95 -18.68
C GLU A 24 11.49 -9.99 -17.61
N LYS A 25 12.51 -10.72 -17.13
CA LYS A 25 12.35 -11.70 -16.04
C LYS A 25 11.96 -11.03 -14.72
N ARG A 26 12.50 -9.84 -14.44
CA ARG A 26 12.13 -9.05 -13.26
C ARG A 26 10.68 -8.58 -13.33
N ALA A 27 10.22 -8.11 -14.48
CA ALA A 27 8.82 -7.72 -14.65
C ALA A 27 7.88 -8.93 -14.45
N LEU A 28 8.24 -10.11 -14.98
CA LEU A 28 7.44 -11.31 -14.76
C LEU A 28 7.44 -11.74 -13.30
N TYR A 29 8.59 -11.67 -12.61
CA TYR A 29 8.70 -11.94 -11.18
C TYR A 29 7.81 -10.99 -10.35
N ASP A 30 7.86 -9.70 -10.64
CA ASP A 30 7.06 -8.69 -9.93
C ASP A 30 5.55 -8.91 -10.16
N GLU A 31 5.13 -9.41 -11.33
CA GLU A 31 3.72 -9.71 -11.63
C GLU A 31 3.23 -11.06 -11.09
N THR A 32 4.07 -12.10 -11.11
CA THR A 32 3.63 -13.50 -10.90
C THR A 32 4.20 -14.15 -9.64
N GLY A 33 5.31 -13.62 -9.12
CA GLY A 33 6.05 -14.20 -8.00
C GLY A 33 6.78 -15.52 -8.34
N ILE A 34 6.86 -15.90 -9.61
CA ILE A 34 7.48 -17.16 -10.06
C ILE A 34 9.01 -17.01 -10.10
N THR A 35 9.73 -17.95 -9.50
CA THR A 35 11.21 -17.97 -9.41
C THR A 35 11.87 -19.13 -10.14
N ASP A 36 11.10 -20.03 -10.76
CA ASP A 36 11.66 -21.21 -11.42
C ASP A 36 12.10 -20.88 -12.84
N ASP A 37 13.42 -20.95 -13.09
CA ASP A 37 14.04 -20.71 -14.41
C ASP A 37 13.44 -21.63 -15.51
N ASP A 38 13.04 -22.86 -15.17
CA ASP A 38 12.41 -23.83 -16.09
C ASP A 38 10.94 -23.51 -16.40
N ALA A 39 10.26 -22.74 -15.53
CA ALA A 39 8.91 -22.23 -15.77
C ALA A 39 8.93 -20.88 -16.53
N LEU A 40 10.08 -20.22 -16.54
CA LEU A 40 10.38 -18.94 -17.19
C LEU A 40 10.92 -19.09 -18.62
N VAL A 41 11.32 -20.30 -19.00
CA VAL A 41 11.94 -20.57 -20.31
C VAL A 41 11.29 -21.78 -20.95
N GLY A 42 10.32 -21.51 -21.81
CA GLY A 42 9.72 -22.54 -22.65
C GLY A 42 8.59 -21.97 -23.50
N GLU A 43 8.76 -22.03 -24.82
CA GLU A 43 7.79 -21.53 -25.82
C GLU A 43 6.36 -22.08 -25.58
N ALA A 44 6.22 -23.26 -24.98
CA ALA A 44 4.93 -23.86 -24.62
C ALA A 44 4.26 -23.24 -23.38
N ALA A 45 5.02 -22.85 -22.35
CA ALA A 45 4.50 -22.24 -21.12
C ALA A 45 4.15 -20.76 -21.34
N ASP A 46 5.01 -20.05 -22.07
CA ASP A 46 4.77 -18.66 -22.49
C ASP A 46 3.50 -18.55 -23.36
N ASN A 47 3.30 -19.52 -24.26
CA ASN A 47 2.11 -19.58 -25.10
C ASN A 47 0.82 -19.86 -24.30
N LEU A 48 0.89 -20.71 -23.27
CA LEU A 48 -0.26 -20.99 -22.40
C LEU A 48 -0.63 -19.76 -21.55
N GLN A 49 0.35 -19.07 -20.98
CA GLN A 49 0.11 -17.87 -20.20
C GLN A 49 -0.41 -16.71 -21.07
N ALA A 50 0.17 -16.52 -22.26
CA ALA A 50 -0.31 -15.56 -23.24
C ALA A 50 -1.74 -15.88 -23.72
N TYR A 51 -2.04 -17.16 -23.93
CA TYR A 51 -3.39 -17.63 -24.24
C TYR A 51 -4.37 -17.29 -23.10
N PHE A 52 -4.03 -17.59 -21.85
CA PHE A 52 -4.94 -17.26 -20.74
C PHE A 52 -5.10 -15.76 -20.50
N ARG A 53 -4.06 -14.95 -20.75
CA ARG A 53 -4.15 -13.48 -20.67
C ARG A 53 -4.93 -12.86 -21.83
N THR A 54 -5.02 -13.53 -22.98
CA THR A 54 -5.85 -13.09 -24.12
C THR A 54 -7.30 -13.53 -23.97
N VAL A 55 -7.53 -14.74 -23.43
CA VAL A 55 -8.87 -15.28 -23.18
C VAL A 55 -9.55 -14.59 -21.99
N TYR A 56 -8.81 -14.30 -20.92
CA TYR A 56 -9.36 -13.69 -19.71
C TYR A 56 -8.88 -12.25 -19.55
N ARG A 57 -9.84 -11.34 -19.34
CA ARG A 57 -9.54 -9.93 -19.03
C ARG A 57 -8.70 -9.84 -17.76
N LYS A 58 -7.68 -8.98 -17.77
CA LYS A 58 -6.91 -8.63 -16.55
C LYS A 58 -7.87 -8.04 -15.52
N VAL A 59 -8.00 -8.72 -14.38
CA VAL A 59 -8.82 -8.24 -13.25
C VAL A 59 -8.00 -7.19 -12.51
N THR A 60 -8.54 -5.98 -12.43
CA THR A 60 -7.93 -4.87 -11.69
C THR A 60 -8.50 -4.79 -10.27
N GLU A 61 -7.81 -4.10 -9.36
CA GLU A 61 -8.33 -3.86 -8.01
C GLU A 61 -9.69 -3.16 -8.05
N ALA A 62 -9.88 -2.22 -8.99
CA ALA A 62 -11.14 -1.51 -9.19
C ALA A 62 -12.28 -2.46 -9.60
N ASP A 63 -11.99 -3.47 -10.42
CA ASP A 63 -12.99 -4.48 -10.81
C ASP A 63 -13.43 -5.34 -9.61
N ILE A 64 -12.51 -5.64 -8.69
CA ILE A 64 -12.81 -6.39 -7.46
C ILE A 64 -13.69 -5.53 -6.54
N GLU A 65 -13.38 -4.25 -6.40
CA GLU A 65 -14.19 -3.30 -5.60
C GLU A 65 -15.60 -3.12 -6.18
N GLU A 66 -15.72 -2.99 -7.50
CA GLU A 66 -17.01 -2.89 -8.19
C GLU A 66 -17.82 -4.18 -8.07
N PHE A 67 -17.16 -5.34 -8.22
CA PHE A 67 -17.80 -6.64 -8.02
C PHE A 67 -18.31 -6.81 -6.59
N GLU A 68 -17.49 -6.46 -5.59
CA GLU A 68 -17.88 -6.54 -4.19
C GLU A 68 -19.09 -5.64 -3.90
N ALA A 69 -19.10 -4.41 -4.39
CA ALA A 69 -20.21 -3.48 -4.21
C ALA A 69 -21.51 -3.99 -4.86
N LYS A 70 -21.41 -4.67 -6.01
CA LYS A 70 -22.56 -5.29 -6.69
C LYS A 70 -23.01 -6.58 -6.03
N TYR A 71 -22.10 -7.36 -5.45
CA TYR A 71 -22.40 -8.63 -4.82
C TYR A 71 -23.01 -8.45 -3.42
N ARG A 72 -22.48 -7.53 -2.62
CA ARG A 72 -23.02 -7.24 -1.28
C ARG A 72 -24.44 -6.67 -1.38
N GLY A 73 -25.38 -7.33 -0.72
CA GLY A 73 -26.81 -6.98 -0.68
C GLY A 73 -27.62 -7.52 -1.86
N SER A 74 -26.97 -8.20 -2.82
CA SER A 74 -27.66 -8.75 -3.98
C SER A 74 -28.39 -10.05 -3.65
N ASP A 75 -29.26 -10.48 -4.57
CA ASP A 75 -29.95 -11.75 -4.42
C ASP A 75 -29.02 -12.96 -4.63
N SER A 76 -27.90 -12.79 -5.36
CA SER A 76 -26.90 -13.85 -5.48
C SER A 76 -26.24 -14.13 -4.14
N GLU A 77 -25.91 -13.09 -3.38
CA GLU A 77 -25.34 -13.26 -2.04
C GLU A 77 -26.31 -13.96 -1.09
N LYS A 78 -27.60 -13.59 -1.10
CA LYS A 78 -28.62 -14.26 -0.27
C LYS A 78 -28.73 -15.73 -0.63
N LYS A 79 -28.69 -16.07 -1.92
CA LYS A 79 -28.74 -17.46 -2.40
C LYS A 79 -27.53 -18.26 -1.93
N ASP A 80 -26.32 -17.72 -2.12
CA ASP A 80 -25.07 -18.36 -1.70
C ASP A 80 -25.03 -18.54 -0.18
N LEU A 81 -25.52 -17.55 0.59
CA LEU A 81 -25.60 -17.61 2.04
C LEU A 81 -26.51 -18.76 2.51
N LYS A 82 -27.69 -18.92 1.88
CA LYS A 82 -28.63 -20.01 2.18
C LYS A 82 -28.03 -21.39 1.83
N GLU A 83 -27.34 -21.49 0.70
CA GLU A 83 -26.67 -22.72 0.27
C GLU A 83 -25.55 -23.12 1.24
N LEU A 84 -24.64 -22.20 1.56
CA LEU A 84 -23.54 -22.44 2.49
C LEU A 84 -24.04 -22.73 3.90
N TYR A 85 -25.09 -22.04 4.36
CA TYR A 85 -25.71 -22.32 5.65
C TYR A 85 -26.20 -23.77 5.72
N THR A 86 -26.86 -24.24 4.66
CA THR A 86 -27.36 -25.62 4.57
C THR A 86 -26.20 -26.61 4.53
N LYS A 87 -25.17 -26.34 3.72
CA LYS A 87 -23.96 -27.16 3.59
C LYS A 87 -23.21 -27.32 4.92
N PHE A 88 -23.09 -26.24 5.69
CA PHE A 88 -22.39 -26.24 6.98
C PHE A 88 -23.30 -26.44 8.19
N LYS A 89 -24.59 -26.76 7.97
CA LYS A 89 -25.58 -27.04 9.02
C LYS A 89 -25.67 -25.91 10.07
N GLY A 90 -25.57 -24.65 9.62
CA GLY A 90 -25.61 -23.46 10.46
C GLY A 90 -24.36 -23.17 11.28
N ASN A 91 -23.20 -23.75 10.93
CA ASN A 91 -21.92 -23.34 11.49
C ASN A 91 -21.40 -22.07 10.78
N MET A 92 -21.65 -20.92 11.40
CA MET A 92 -21.30 -19.62 10.83
C MET A 92 -19.79 -19.39 10.70
N ASN A 93 -18.96 -19.94 11.59
CA ASN A 93 -17.50 -19.80 11.48
C ASN A 93 -16.98 -20.44 10.19
N ARG A 94 -17.49 -21.63 9.83
CA ARG A 94 -17.15 -22.28 8.56
C ARG A 94 -17.74 -21.53 7.37
N LEU A 95 -18.96 -21.02 7.52
CA LEU A 95 -19.62 -20.23 6.48
C LEU A 95 -18.79 -19.00 6.12
N PHE A 96 -18.37 -18.20 7.10
CA PHE A 96 -17.54 -17.01 6.87
C PHE A 96 -16.18 -17.33 6.21
N CYS A 97 -15.60 -18.51 6.49
CA CYS A 97 -14.37 -18.92 5.79
C CYS A 97 -14.59 -19.26 4.30
N SER A 98 -15.81 -19.67 3.93
CA SER A 98 -16.14 -20.08 2.55
C SER A 98 -16.85 -19.01 1.74
N MET A 99 -17.50 -18.05 2.41
CA MET A 99 -18.33 -17.04 1.78
C MET A 99 -17.46 -15.92 1.22
N ILE A 100 -17.59 -15.64 -0.07
CA ILE A 100 -16.85 -14.55 -0.72
C ILE A 100 -17.32 -13.19 -0.20
N CYS A 101 -16.43 -12.20 -0.25
CA CYS A 101 -16.71 -10.82 0.15
C CYS A 101 -17.31 -10.67 1.57
N SER A 102 -17.11 -11.65 2.46
CA SER A 102 -17.68 -11.64 3.81
C SER A 102 -16.64 -11.28 4.89
N ASP A 103 -17.08 -10.57 5.92
CA ASP A 103 -16.29 -10.29 7.13
C ASP A 103 -17.17 -10.55 8.37
N ALA A 104 -16.76 -11.48 9.22
CA ALA A 104 -17.51 -11.83 10.42
C ALA A 104 -17.77 -10.63 11.35
N LYS A 105 -16.91 -9.60 11.37
CA LYS A 105 -17.13 -8.42 12.23
C LYS A 105 -18.17 -7.46 11.66
N LEU A 106 -18.24 -7.34 10.33
CA LEU A 106 -19.12 -6.37 9.66
C LEU A 106 -20.47 -7.00 9.28
N ASP A 107 -20.44 -8.26 8.83
CA ASP A 107 -21.58 -8.91 8.20
C ASP A 107 -22.38 -9.82 9.15
N SER A 108 -21.92 -10.03 10.39
CA SER A 108 -22.63 -10.91 11.34
C SER A 108 -24.10 -10.54 11.57
N HIS A 109 -24.39 -9.25 11.78
CA HIS A 109 -25.79 -8.81 11.98
C HIS A 109 -26.62 -8.97 10.71
N ARG A 110 -26.08 -8.53 9.57
CA ARG A 110 -26.76 -8.61 8.27
C ARG A 110 -27.05 -10.05 7.86
N PHE A 111 -26.09 -10.96 8.04
CA PHE A 111 -26.29 -12.39 7.75
C PHE A 111 -27.26 -13.02 8.74
N LYS A 112 -27.25 -12.59 10.00
CA LYS A 112 -28.25 -13.02 10.97
C LYS A 112 -29.65 -12.66 10.46
N ASP A 113 -29.89 -11.41 10.10
CA ASP A 113 -31.21 -10.94 9.63
C ASP A 113 -31.69 -11.71 8.39
N ILE A 114 -30.81 -11.92 7.40
CA ILE A 114 -31.14 -12.69 6.18
C ILE A 114 -31.48 -14.15 6.50
N ILE A 115 -30.72 -14.78 7.39
CA ILE A 115 -30.94 -16.18 7.76
C ILE A 115 -32.19 -16.32 8.64
N ASP A 116 -32.41 -15.41 9.58
CA ASP A 116 -33.61 -15.39 10.42
C ASP A 116 -34.87 -15.22 9.55
N GLN A 117 -34.82 -14.33 8.55
CA GLN A 117 -35.88 -14.20 7.56
C GLN A 117 -36.08 -15.50 6.76
N ALA A 118 -35.01 -16.11 6.26
CA ALA A 118 -35.09 -17.37 5.51
C ALA A 118 -35.63 -18.55 6.34
N ILE A 119 -35.35 -18.55 7.65
CA ILE A 119 -35.90 -19.52 8.61
C ILE A 119 -37.39 -19.25 8.83
N ALA A 120 -37.80 -17.99 8.97
CA ALA A 120 -39.20 -17.60 9.15
C ALA A 120 -40.05 -17.94 7.90
N GLU A 121 -39.48 -17.76 6.71
CA GLU A 121 -40.07 -18.15 5.42
C GLU A 121 -40.08 -19.69 5.21
N GLY A 122 -39.36 -20.44 6.05
CA GLY A 122 -39.30 -21.90 5.99
C GLY A 122 -38.38 -22.47 4.90
N GLU A 123 -37.61 -21.62 4.22
CA GLU A 123 -36.66 -22.06 3.18
C GLU A 123 -35.48 -22.84 3.76
N VAL A 124 -35.07 -22.50 4.98
CA VAL A 124 -33.89 -23.07 5.63
C VAL A 124 -34.21 -23.50 7.07
N LYS A 125 -33.65 -24.63 7.51
CA LYS A 125 -33.90 -25.17 8.85
C LYS A 125 -33.03 -24.49 9.91
N SER A 126 -33.64 -24.03 11.01
CA SER A 126 -32.90 -23.57 12.18
C SER A 126 -32.11 -24.72 12.83
N THR A 127 -30.84 -24.48 13.17
CA THR A 127 -30.00 -25.47 13.87
C THR A 127 -29.58 -24.96 15.25
N LYS A 128 -29.31 -25.89 16.18
CA LYS A 128 -28.84 -25.56 17.54
C LYS A 128 -27.54 -24.76 17.52
N VAL A 129 -26.68 -24.99 16.52
CA VAL A 129 -25.41 -24.28 16.36
C VAL A 129 -25.67 -22.83 15.97
N TYR A 130 -26.55 -22.61 14.99
CA TYR A 130 -26.95 -21.27 14.58
C TYR A 130 -27.64 -20.50 15.71
N ALA A 131 -28.58 -21.12 16.42
CA ALA A 131 -29.28 -20.47 17.54
C ALA A 131 -28.31 -19.99 18.64
N LYS A 132 -27.24 -20.74 18.92
CA LYS A 132 -26.18 -20.30 19.85
C LYS A 132 -25.40 -19.11 19.31
N TRP A 133 -25.09 -19.12 18.02
CA TRP A 133 -24.39 -18.02 17.37
C TRP A 133 -25.27 -16.75 17.31
N ALA A 134 -26.53 -16.87 16.90
CA ALA A 134 -27.46 -15.76 16.78
C ALA A 134 -27.69 -15.02 18.12
N LYS A 135 -27.67 -15.76 19.24
CA LYS A 135 -27.69 -15.19 20.61
C LYS A 135 -26.44 -14.37 20.91
N LYS A 136 -25.26 -14.90 20.62
CA LYS A 136 -23.99 -14.17 20.79
C LYS A 136 -23.95 -12.91 19.94
N ILE A 137 -24.47 -12.96 18.71
CA ILE A 137 -24.51 -11.78 17.84
C ILE A 137 -25.49 -10.73 18.37
N SER A 138 -26.64 -11.10 18.95
CA SER A 138 -27.53 -10.08 19.59
C SER A 138 -26.93 -9.38 20.80
N GLU A 139 -25.92 -9.98 21.44
CA GLU A 139 -25.21 -9.37 22.58
C GLU A 139 -24.13 -8.38 22.12
N ILE A 140 -23.70 -8.46 20.85
CA ILE A 140 -22.68 -7.59 20.27
C ILE A 140 -23.37 -6.37 19.67
N GLU A 141 -22.79 -5.18 19.86
CA GLU A 141 -23.31 -3.97 19.24
C GLU A 141 -23.17 -4.03 17.70
N PRO A 142 -24.24 -3.69 16.95
CA PRO A 142 -24.18 -3.71 15.50
C PRO A 142 -23.15 -2.68 14.99
N PRO A 143 -22.35 -3.04 13.97
CA PRO A 143 -21.41 -2.10 13.38
C PRO A 143 -22.13 -0.90 12.78
N THR A 144 -21.59 0.31 13.02
CA THR A 144 -22.20 1.61 12.64
C THR A 144 -22.50 1.72 11.14
N ASN A 145 -21.74 1.03 10.28
CA ASN A 145 -22.04 0.91 8.86
C ASN A 145 -21.61 -0.48 8.33
N PRO A 146 -22.54 -1.44 8.15
CA PRO A 146 -22.20 -2.79 7.73
C PRO A 146 -21.86 -2.90 6.24
N LEU A 147 -22.28 -1.92 5.41
CA LEU A 147 -22.07 -1.93 3.97
C LEU A 147 -20.79 -1.18 3.55
N GLU A 148 -20.37 -0.18 4.33
CA GLU A 148 -19.10 0.51 4.08
C GLU A 148 -17.93 -0.30 4.63
N ARG A 149 -17.28 -1.09 3.77
CA ARG A 149 -15.88 -1.45 4.00
C ARG A 149 -15.10 -0.14 4.05
N ARG A 150 -14.39 0.10 5.16
CA ARG A 150 -13.35 1.14 5.22
C ARG A 150 -12.33 0.83 4.13
N VAL A 151 -12.49 1.43 2.96
CA VAL A 151 -11.48 1.44 1.91
C VAL A 151 -10.19 1.86 2.60
N LYS A 152 -9.17 1.00 2.55
CA LYS A 152 -7.87 1.33 3.14
C LYS A 152 -7.49 2.70 2.56
N LYS A 153 -7.36 3.70 3.43
CA LYS A 153 -6.98 5.09 3.15
C LYS A 153 -5.57 5.24 2.54
N LYS A 154 -5.09 4.28 1.73
CA LYS A 154 -3.77 4.34 1.09
C LYS A 154 -3.66 5.54 0.15
N LYS A 155 -4.69 5.82 -0.66
CA LYS A 155 -4.73 7.03 -1.52
C LYS A 155 -4.85 8.33 -0.72
N SER A 156 -5.56 8.33 0.42
CA SER A 156 -5.69 9.51 1.27
C SER A 156 -4.35 9.90 1.91
N GLN A 157 -3.54 8.92 2.35
CA GLN A 157 -2.25 9.20 2.96
C GLN A 157 -1.21 9.72 1.96
N GLU A 158 -1.17 9.18 0.74
CA GLU A 158 -0.29 9.74 -0.31
C GLU A 158 -0.72 11.17 -0.69
N SER A 159 -2.02 11.42 -0.87
CA SER A 159 -2.51 12.78 -1.14
C SER A 159 -2.20 13.74 0.00
N ASP A 160 -2.31 13.28 1.26
CA ASP A 160 -2.06 14.08 2.46
C ASP A 160 -0.56 14.40 2.64
N LEU A 161 0.32 13.43 2.33
CA LEU A 161 1.77 13.65 2.32
C LEU A 161 2.21 14.62 1.22
N ILE A 162 1.62 14.52 0.02
CA ILE A 162 1.90 15.45 -1.09
C ILE A 162 1.46 16.88 -0.71
N LEU A 163 0.29 17.02 -0.09
CA LEU A 163 -0.20 18.31 0.43
C LEU A 163 0.74 18.87 1.51
N ALA A 164 1.18 18.05 2.46
CA ALA A 164 2.10 18.46 3.52
C ALA A 164 3.50 18.85 3.01
N ILE A 165 3.99 18.23 1.94
CA ILE A 165 5.25 18.59 1.28
C ILE A 165 5.09 19.93 0.54
N SER A 166 3.98 20.12 -0.17
CA SER A 166 3.67 21.38 -0.86
C SER A 166 3.62 22.56 0.12
N GLN A 167 2.86 22.40 1.21
CA GLN A 167 2.74 23.43 2.25
C GLN A 167 4.10 23.78 2.89
N ARG A 168 4.97 22.79 3.12
CA ARG A 168 6.34 23.04 3.63
C ARG A 168 7.23 23.77 2.63
N ARG A 169 7.02 23.57 1.32
CA ARG A 169 7.75 24.32 0.29
C ARG A 169 7.30 25.78 0.26
N GLU A 170 6.00 26.04 0.35
CA GLU A 170 5.42 27.38 0.44
C GLU A 170 5.98 28.15 1.67
N GLN A 171 5.92 27.54 2.85
CA GLN A 171 6.45 28.14 4.09
C GLN A 171 7.95 28.44 4.02
N ARG A 172 8.75 27.60 3.34
CA ARG A 172 10.17 27.88 3.14
C ARG A 172 10.38 29.04 2.17
N LYS A 173 9.55 29.15 1.13
CA LYS A 173 9.59 30.25 0.17
C LYS A 173 9.25 31.57 0.85
N GLU A 174 8.17 31.63 1.61
CA GLU A 174 7.79 32.82 2.38
C GLU A 174 8.89 33.25 3.36
N ARG A 175 9.49 32.29 4.08
CA ARG A 175 10.64 32.57 4.96
C ARG A 175 11.85 33.08 4.18
N PHE A 176 12.12 32.51 3.00
CA PHE A 176 13.22 32.95 2.15
C PHE A 176 12.98 34.36 1.60
N ASP A 177 11.77 34.67 1.13
CA ASP A 177 11.38 35.98 0.62
C ASP A 177 11.42 37.05 1.73
N SER A 178 11.07 36.69 2.96
CA SER A 178 11.25 37.56 4.13
C SER A 178 12.72 37.85 4.44
N VAL A 179 13.61 36.86 4.33
CA VAL A 179 15.05 37.07 4.49
C VAL A 179 15.62 37.90 3.33
N LEU A 180 15.20 37.61 2.09
CA LEU A 180 15.64 38.33 0.90
C LEU A 180 15.24 39.81 0.97
N SER A 181 13.99 40.11 1.34
CA SER A 181 13.52 41.48 1.54
C SER A 181 14.24 42.19 2.68
N SER A 182 14.55 41.49 3.78
CA SER A 182 15.37 42.05 4.86
C SER A 182 16.78 42.41 4.39
N ILE A 183 17.38 41.58 3.54
CA ILE A 183 18.70 41.84 2.93
C ILE A 183 18.61 43.01 1.94
N MET A 184 17.62 43.01 1.05
CA MET A 184 17.42 44.06 0.05
C MET A 184 17.20 45.43 0.71
N SER A 185 16.36 45.49 1.75
CA SER A 185 16.17 46.73 2.53
C SER A 185 17.47 47.22 3.15
N LYS A 186 18.29 46.32 3.70
CA LYS A 186 19.60 46.67 4.28
C LYS A 186 20.63 47.12 3.22
N CYS A 187 20.48 46.66 1.98
CA CYS A 187 21.29 47.11 0.86
C CYS A 187 20.83 48.47 0.34
N ASP A 188 19.53 48.75 0.31
CA ASP A 188 18.99 50.06 -0.11
C ASP A 188 19.27 51.16 0.93
N ASP A 189 19.31 50.86 2.23
CA ASP A 189 19.77 51.81 3.26
C ASP A 189 21.26 52.19 3.12
N ASN A 190 22.06 51.36 2.42
CA ASN A 190 23.45 51.64 2.08
C ASN A 190 23.64 52.22 0.67
N LYS A 191 22.55 52.58 -0.02
CA LYS A 191 22.58 53.34 -1.28
C LYS A 191 22.74 54.84 -1.05
N ALA A 192 23.59 55.18 -0.09
CA ALA A 192 24.23 56.49 0.07
C ALA A 192 25.70 56.26 0.45
N GLY A 193 26.42 55.49 -0.38
CA GLY A 193 27.88 55.39 -0.33
C GLY A 193 28.40 53.96 -0.21
N SER A 194 28.50 53.23 -1.32
CA SER A 194 29.58 52.24 -1.46
C SER A 194 29.91 52.06 -2.95
N SER A 195 31.09 52.56 -3.32
CA SER A 195 31.82 52.06 -4.47
C SER A 195 31.99 50.54 -4.33
N GLU A 196 32.01 49.83 -5.45
CA GLU A 196 32.39 48.41 -5.48
C GLU A 196 33.65 48.20 -4.61
N PRO A 197 33.64 47.25 -3.66
CA PRO A 197 34.80 46.99 -2.82
C PRO A 197 35.99 46.61 -3.71
N THR A 198 37.11 47.29 -3.52
CA THR A 198 38.33 47.09 -4.34
C THR A 198 38.84 45.66 -4.22
N GLU A 199 39.42 45.15 -5.31
CA GLU A 199 39.92 43.77 -5.46
C GLU A 199 40.76 43.30 -4.25
N GLU A 200 41.57 44.20 -3.66
CA GLU A 200 42.37 43.90 -2.47
C GLU A 200 41.54 43.54 -1.22
N GLU A 201 40.40 44.19 -1.01
CA GLU A 201 39.54 43.91 0.13
C GLU A 201 38.87 42.54 -0.02
N PHE A 202 38.54 42.19 -1.27
CA PHE A 202 38.00 40.89 -1.65
C PHE A 202 39.03 39.76 -1.47
N GLU A 203 40.28 39.99 -1.88
CA GLU A 203 41.36 39.03 -1.68
C GLU A 203 41.69 38.83 -0.20
N ARG A 204 41.71 39.90 0.62
CA ARG A 204 41.89 39.78 2.07
C ARG A 204 40.77 38.98 2.73
N ALA A 205 39.54 39.11 2.25
CA ALA A 205 38.41 38.31 2.72
C ALA A 205 38.58 36.82 2.37
N ARG A 206 39.01 36.50 1.13
CA ARG A 206 39.32 35.11 0.70
C ARG A 206 40.43 34.48 1.53
N GLN A 207 41.53 35.19 1.75
CA GLN A 207 42.64 34.70 2.56
C GLN A 207 42.26 34.46 4.03
N ARG A 208 41.36 35.28 4.60
CA ARG A 208 40.81 35.04 5.96
C ARG A 208 39.98 33.76 6.03
N LEU A 209 39.20 33.47 4.99
CA LEU A 209 38.39 32.25 4.89
C LEU A 209 39.26 31.00 4.75
N GLU A 210 40.31 31.05 3.92
CA GLU A 210 41.27 29.95 3.78
C GLU A 210 42.05 29.69 5.07
N LYS A 211 42.51 30.73 5.76
CA LYS A 211 43.18 30.59 7.08
C LYS A 211 42.27 29.96 8.13
N LYS A 212 40.95 30.22 8.10
CA LYS A 212 39.99 29.54 8.98
C LYS A 212 39.77 28.08 8.58
N ARG A 213 39.70 27.76 7.28
CA ARG A 213 39.57 26.37 6.78
C ARG A 213 40.80 25.51 7.13
N THR A 214 42.00 26.05 7.00
CA THR A 214 43.24 25.32 7.34
C THR A 214 43.38 25.13 8.85
N LYS A 215 43.01 26.14 9.65
CA LYS A 215 42.97 26.01 11.11
C LYS A 215 41.96 24.93 11.55
N GLY A 216 40.79 24.85 10.92
CA GLY A 216 39.79 23.82 11.21
C GLY A 216 40.22 22.38 10.87
N ARG A 217 40.98 22.17 9.79
CA ARG A 217 41.53 20.84 9.46
C ARG A 217 42.57 20.37 10.48
N LYS A 218 43.34 21.31 11.03
CA LYS A 218 44.40 21.02 12.01
C LYS A 218 43.86 20.51 13.37
N TRP A 219 42.57 20.75 13.67
CA TRP A 219 41.91 20.22 14.88
C TRP A 219 41.40 18.78 14.72
N TYR A 220 41.41 18.21 13.50
CA TYR A 220 40.87 16.88 13.22
C TYR A 220 41.96 15.80 13.02
N GLU A 221 43.25 16.19 13.06
CA GLU A 221 44.42 15.32 12.89
C GLU A 221 45.34 15.31 14.14
N SER A 222 44.81 15.59 15.34
CA SER A 222 45.51 15.38 16.63
C SER A 222 44.65 14.60 17.60
#